data_AF-A0A7S0U4H7-F1
#
_entry.id   AF-A0A7S0U4H7-F1
#
_cell.length_a   1.000
_cell.length_b   1.000
_cell.length_c   1.000
_cell.angle_alpha   90.00
_cell.angle_beta   90.00
_cell.angle_gamma   90.00
#
_symmetry.space_group_name_H-M   'P 1'
#
loop_
_entity.id
_entity.type
_entity.pdbx_description
1 polymer ?
#
loop_
_entity_poly.entity_id
_entity_poly.type
_entity_poly.pdbx_seq_one_letter_code
_entity_poly.pdbx_strand_id
1 'polypeptide(L)'
;DEALRMRKRALRVHRHVDGDGHRNVAGALSNVGNSLYKKGQIERAMAKFKEAHAMYVGLYGEDHEHVAMVLANMANVLHDQGKCAEALAMQEKALDIGRRTLGSDHDHVALSLLNLGAAYGNQGMLEDALARYEEG
;
A
#
# COMPACT_ATOMS: atom_id res chain seq x y z
N ASP A 1 -19.30 -9.07 -0.15
CA ASP A 1 -20.07 -7.82 -0.04
C ASP A 1 -20.40 -7.30 -1.45
N GLU A 2 -21.30 -6.34 -1.51
CA GLU A 2 -21.72 -5.67 -2.72
C GLU A 2 -20.65 -4.70 -3.26
N ALA A 3 -19.91 -4.05 -2.36
CA ALA A 3 -18.85 -3.11 -2.72
C ALA A 3 -17.74 -3.75 -3.60
N LEU A 4 -17.26 -4.95 -3.25
CA LEU A 4 -16.27 -5.66 -4.07
C LEU A 4 -16.84 -6.06 -5.43
N ARG A 5 -18.13 -6.43 -5.50
CA ARG A 5 -18.79 -6.75 -6.77
C ARG A 5 -18.82 -5.51 -7.68
N MET A 6 -19.23 -4.37 -7.13
CA MET A 6 -19.30 -3.11 -7.88
C MET A 6 -17.91 -2.64 -8.33
N ARG A 7 -16.89 -2.71 -7.46
CA ARG A 7 -15.49 -2.37 -7.82
C ARG A 7 -14.93 -3.29 -8.91
N LYS A 8 -15.19 -4.59 -8.86
CA LYS A 8 -14.81 -5.53 -9.93
C LYS A 8 -15.55 -5.25 -11.25
N ARG A 9 -16.80 -4.82 -11.18
CA ARG A 9 -17.56 -4.39 -12.37
C ARG A 9 -16.97 -3.13 -12.98
N ALA A 10 -16.68 -2.12 -12.17
CA ALA A 10 -16.02 -0.88 -12.61
C ALA A 10 -14.67 -1.18 -13.28
N LEU A 11 -13.85 -2.04 -12.68
CA LEU A 11 -12.58 -2.48 -13.29
C LEU A 11 -12.76 -3.06 -14.70
N ARG A 12 -13.76 -3.92 -14.91
CA ARG A 12 -14.04 -4.49 -16.23
C ARG A 12 -14.48 -3.43 -17.23
N VAL A 13 -15.29 -2.46 -16.80
CA VAL A 13 -15.73 -1.35 -17.66
C VAL A 13 -14.54 -0.49 -18.06
N HIS A 14 -13.68 -0.09 -17.12
CA HIS A 14 -12.49 0.71 -17.42
C HIS A 14 -11.54 0.00 -18.38
N ARG A 15 -11.29 -1.30 -18.21
CA ARG A 15 -10.47 -2.06 -19.16
C ARG A 15 -11.04 -2.07 -20.57
N HIS A 16 -12.35 -2.17 -20.69
CA HIS A 16 -13.02 -2.20 -21.98
C HIS A 16 -13.02 -0.83 -22.68
N VAL A 17 -13.28 0.23 -21.93
CA VAL A 17 -13.45 1.59 -22.48
C VAL A 17 -12.11 2.28 -22.66
N ASP A 18 -11.26 2.25 -21.63
CA ASP A 18 -10.03 3.04 -21.57
C ASP A 18 -8.80 2.24 -22.04
N GLY A 19 -8.92 0.91 -22.18
CA GLY A 19 -7.81 -0.01 -22.41
C GLY A 19 -7.02 -0.33 -21.14
N ASP A 20 -6.18 -1.37 -21.20
CA ASP A 20 -5.44 -1.89 -20.04
C ASP A 20 -4.35 -0.94 -19.53
N GLY A 21 -4.00 0.12 -20.28
CA GLY A 21 -2.97 1.09 -19.90
C GLY A 21 -3.47 2.32 -19.15
N HIS A 22 -4.77 2.46 -18.88
CA HIS A 22 -5.31 3.74 -18.38
C HIS A 22 -5.25 3.90 -16.85
N ARG A 23 -5.06 5.13 -16.36
CA ARG A 23 -4.97 5.45 -14.92
C ARG A 23 -6.19 4.99 -14.12
N ASN A 24 -7.38 4.99 -14.72
CA ASN A 24 -8.60 4.56 -14.06
C ASN A 24 -8.60 3.06 -13.76
N VAL A 25 -7.96 2.26 -14.62
CA VAL A 25 -7.80 0.82 -14.39
C VAL A 25 -6.88 0.60 -13.17
N ALA A 26 -5.78 1.34 -13.07
CA ALA A 26 -4.89 1.29 -11.91
C ALA A 26 -5.62 1.70 -10.61
N GLY A 27 -6.39 2.80 -10.63
CA GLY A 27 -7.20 3.22 -9.50
C GLY A 27 -8.26 2.18 -9.09
N ALA A 28 -8.92 1.58 -10.07
CA ALA A 28 -9.89 0.51 -9.83
C ALA A 28 -9.23 -0.74 -9.23
N LEU A 29 -8.03 -1.10 -9.67
CA LEU A 29 -7.24 -2.21 -9.11
C LEU A 29 -6.90 -1.96 -7.64
N SER A 30 -6.40 -0.78 -7.29
CA SER A 30 -6.12 -0.41 -5.90
C SER A 30 -7.37 -0.49 -5.01
N ASN A 31 -8.52 -0.04 -5.52
CA ASN A 31 -9.79 -0.14 -4.80
C ASN A 31 -10.26 -1.59 -4.58
N VAL A 32 -10.06 -2.46 -5.58
CA VAL A 32 -10.30 -3.90 -5.45
C VAL A 32 -9.34 -4.50 -4.43
N GLY A 33 -8.06 -4.14 -4.46
CA GLY A 33 -7.03 -4.55 -3.50
C GLY A 33 -7.42 -4.21 -2.06
N ASN A 34 -7.78 -2.96 -1.79
CA ASN A 34 -8.27 -2.49 -0.49
C ASN A 34 -9.47 -3.28 0.02
N SER A 35 -10.40 -3.63 -0.87
CA SER A 35 -11.60 -4.42 -0.52
C SER A 35 -11.28 -5.88 -0.19
N LEU A 36 -10.24 -6.43 -0.82
CA LEU A 36 -9.76 -7.78 -0.54
C LEU A 36 -8.98 -7.81 0.77
N TYR A 37 -8.15 -6.79 0.99
CA TYR A 37 -7.36 -6.63 2.22
C TYR A 37 -8.26 -6.56 3.46
N LYS A 38 -9.29 -5.70 3.44
CA LYS A 38 -10.29 -5.60 4.52
C LYS A 38 -11.06 -6.89 4.81
N LYS A 39 -10.98 -7.89 3.93
CA LYS A 39 -11.60 -9.22 4.11
C LYS A 39 -10.59 -10.31 4.47
N GLY A 40 -9.35 -9.95 4.79
CA GLY A 40 -8.28 -10.89 5.06
C GLY A 40 -7.81 -11.68 3.83
N GLN A 41 -8.18 -11.28 2.61
CA GLN A 41 -7.71 -11.94 1.38
C GLN A 41 -6.35 -11.38 0.96
N ILE A 42 -5.36 -11.54 1.84
CA ILE A 42 -4.03 -10.91 1.80
C ILE A 42 -3.33 -11.12 0.45
N GLU A 43 -3.18 -12.36 0.00
CA GLU A 43 -2.50 -12.68 -1.28
C GLU A 43 -3.19 -12.02 -2.49
N ARG A 44 -4.53 -12.04 -2.50
CA ARG A 44 -5.30 -11.45 -3.59
C ARG A 44 -5.22 -9.93 -3.58
N ALA A 45 -5.14 -9.33 -2.40
CA ALA A 45 -4.95 -7.89 -2.26
C ALA A 45 -3.57 -7.49 -2.77
N MET A 46 -2.51 -8.17 -2.33
CA MET A 46 -1.14 -7.95 -2.77
C MET A 46 -1.01 -8.04 -4.30
N ALA A 47 -1.60 -9.06 -4.92
CA ALA A 47 -1.61 -9.20 -6.37
C ALA A 47 -2.24 -7.99 -7.09
N LYS A 48 -3.34 -7.45 -6.55
CA LYS A 48 -4.02 -6.29 -7.14
C LYS A 48 -3.23 -5.00 -6.96
N PHE A 49 -2.56 -4.82 -5.81
CA PHE A 49 -1.69 -3.67 -5.60
C PHE A 49 -0.44 -3.73 -6.48
N LYS A 50 0.20 -4.90 -6.65
CA LYS A 50 1.33 -5.05 -7.58
C LYS A 50 0.96 -4.72 -9.03
N GLU A 51 -0.23 -5.13 -9.46
CA GLU A 51 -0.75 -4.79 -10.79
C GLU A 51 -0.98 -3.28 -10.94
N ALA A 52 -1.60 -2.63 -9.94
CA ALA A 52 -1.77 -1.18 -9.93
C ALA A 52 -0.44 -0.41 -9.89
N HIS A 53 0.54 -0.90 -9.12
CA HIS A 53 1.87 -0.32 -9.01
C HIS A 53 2.58 -0.32 -10.37
N ALA A 54 2.63 -1.47 -11.04
CA ALA A 54 3.26 -1.58 -12.36
C ALA A 54 2.62 -0.62 -13.37
N MET A 55 1.29 -0.46 -13.33
CA MET A 55 0.58 0.48 -14.19
C MET A 55 0.92 1.94 -13.87
N TYR A 56 0.91 2.34 -12.60
CA TYR A 56 1.23 3.72 -12.21
C TYR A 56 2.68 4.08 -12.52
N VAL A 57 3.63 3.16 -12.30
CA VAL A 57 5.03 3.35 -12.70
C VAL A 57 5.14 3.49 -14.22
N GLY A 58 4.46 2.65 -14.99
CA GLY A 58 4.47 2.77 -16.46
C GLY A 58 3.86 4.07 -16.98
N LEU A 59 2.85 4.61 -16.29
CA LEU A 59 2.15 5.83 -16.69
C LEU A 59 2.87 7.12 -16.27
N TYR A 60 3.49 7.13 -15.09
CA TYR A 60 3.94 8.35 -14.44
C TYR A 60 5.39 8.30 -13.95
N GLY A 61 6.04 7.15 -14.02
CA GLY A 61 7.34 6.92 -13.38
C GLY A 61 7.22 6.55 -11.89
N GLU A 62 8.36 6.25 -11.28
CA GLU A 62 8.46 5.81 -9.87
C GLU A 62 8.13 6.92 -8.86
N ASP A 63 8.39 8.18 -9.20
CA ASP A 63 8.26 9.33 -8.31
C ASP A 63 6.93 10.07 -8.49
N HIS A 64 5.82 9.33 -8.38
CA HIS A 64 4.46 9.88 -8.50
C HIS A 64 3.60 9.57 -7.26
N GLU A 65 2.71 10.49 -6.88
CA GLU A 65 1.83 10.36 -5.69
C GLU A 65 1.02 9.05 -5.69
N HIS A 66 0.49 8.62 -6.83
CA HIS A 66 -0.23 7.34 -6.97
C HIS A 66 0.66 6.11 -6.71
N VAL A 67 1.96 6.20 -7.05
CA VAL A 67 2.92 5.13 -6.71
C VAL A 67 3.13 5.10 -5.20
N ALA A 68 3.32 6.26 -4.56
CA ALA A 68 3.43 6.36 -3.10
C ALA A 68 2.22 5.74 -2.38
N MET A 69 1.00 6.07 -2.83
CA MET A 69 -0.22 5.52 -2.25
C MET A 69 -0.33 4.00 -2.38
N VAL A 70 0.09 3.43 -3.52
CA VAL A 70 0.06 1.97 -3.70
C VAL A 70 1.14 1.28 -2.88
N LEU A 71 2.34 1.86 -2.78
CA LEU A 71 3.41 1.36 -1.90
C LEU A 71 2.96 1.33 -0.44
N ALA A 72 2.32 2.39 0.06
CA ALA A 72 1.79 2.42 1.42
C ALA A 72 0.73 1.31 1.67
N ASN A 73 -0.14 1.04 0.67
CA ASN A 73 -1.09 -0.06 0.78
C ASN A 73 -0.41 -1.44 0.80
N MET A 74 0.63 -1.63 0.00
CA MET A 74 1.42 -2.87 0.01
C MET A 74 2.19 -3.05 1.32
N ALA A 75 2.72 -1.97 1.90
CA ALA A 75 3.38 -2.00 3.21
C ALA A 75 2.43 -2.49 4.32
N ASN A 76 1.18 -2.03 4.34
CA ASN A 76 0.17 -2.53 5.29
C ASN A 76 -0.08 -4.04 5.11
N VAL A 77 -0.14 -4.52 3.87
CA VAL A 77 -0.31 -5.96 3.60
C VAL A 77 0.91 -6.76 4.09
N LEU A 78 2.12 -6.26 3.89
CA LEU A 78 3.35 -6.88 4.38
C LEU A 78 3.41 -6.91 5.91
N HIS A 79 2.96 -5.84 6.56
CA HIS A 79 2.87 -5.76 8.01
C HIS A 79 1.97 -6.86 8.59
N ASP A 80 0.78 -7.05 8.01
CA ASP A 80 -0.15 -8.12 8.42
C ASP A 80 0.38 -9.54 8.15
N GLN A 81 1.37 -9.68 7.26
CA GLN A 81 2.09 -10.93 7.02
C GLN A 81 3.27 -11.14 7.98
N GLY A 82 3.51 -10.21 8.92
CA GLY A 82 4.67 -10.24 9.82
C GLY A 82 5.99 -9.85 9.15
N LYS A 83 5.95 -9.35 7.91
CA LYS A 83 7.14 -8.92 7.15
C LYS A 83 7.51 -7.47 7.48
N CYS A 84 7.77 -7.21 8.75
CA CYS A 84 7.92 -5.85 9.28
C CYS A 84 9.03 -5.05 8.59
N ALA A 85 10.20 -5.65 8.34
CA ALA A 85 11.31 -4.96 7.68
C ALA A 85 10.99 -4.55 6.23
N GLU A 86 10.36 -5.44 5.46
CA GLU A 86 9.92 -5.13 4.09
C GLU A 86 8.83 -4.04 4.09
N ALA A 87 7.89 -4.11 5.05
CA ALA A 87 6.84 -3.12 5.22
C ALA A 87 7.41 -1.73 5.54
N LEU A 88 8.35 -1.65 6.48
CA LEU A 88 9.02 -0.40 6.87
C LEU A 88 9.73 0.26 5.69
N ALA A 89 10.60 -0.48 4.98
CA ALA A 89 11.33 0.04 3.83
C ALA A 89 10.37 0.55 2.74
N MET A 90 9.26 -0.16 2.51
CA MET A 90 8.25 0.25 1.54
C MET A 90 7.48 1.49 1.98
N GLN A 91 7.18 1.61 3.27
CA GLN A 91 6.50 2.76 3.85
C GLN A 91 7.39 4.01 3.86
N GLU A 92 8.69 3.86 4.12
CA GLU A 92 9.69 4.94 4.00
C GLU A 92 9.79 5.45 2.55
N LYS A 93 9.86 4.54 1.57
CA LYS A 93 9.83 4.93 0.15
C LYS A 93 8.55 5.68 -0.21
N ALA A 94 7.39 5.22 0.26
CA ALA A 94 6.11 5.91 0.06
C ALA A 94 6.09 7.31 0.69
N LEU A 95 6.66 7.46 1.89
CA LEU A 95 6.76 8.74 2.57
C LEU A 95 7.65 9.73 1.80
N ASP A 96 8.82 9.27 1.34
CA ASP A 96 9.74 10.12 0.57
C ASP A 96 9.11 10.64 -0.72
N ILE A 97 8.51 9.75 -1.52
CA ILE A 97 7.79 10.14 -2.74
C ILE A 97 6.64 11.09 -2.38
N GLY A 98 5.86 10.79 -1.33
CA GLY A 98 4.76 11.62 -0.87
C GLY A 98 5.20 13.04 -0.51
N ARG A 99 6.32 13.19 0.22
CA ARG A 99 6.88 14.51 0.55
C ARG A 99 7.30 15.28 -0.71
N ARG A 100 7.99 14.61 -1.64
CA ARG A 100 8.46 15.25 -2.89
C ARG A 100 7.32 15.66 -3.82
N THR A 101 6.22 14.89 -3.85
CA THR A 101 5.13 15.08 -4.82
C THR A 101 3.93 15.87 -4.27
N LEU A 102 3.58 15.70 -3.00
CA LEU A 102 2.40 16.30 -2.36
C LEU A 102 2.75 17.40 -1.35
N GLY A 103 4.01 17.47 -0.91
CA GLY A 103 4.46 18.35 0.17
C GLY A 103 4.28 17.72 1.56
N SER A 104 5.02 18.26 2.54
CA SER A 104 5.12 17.69 3.89
C SER A 104 3.82 17.76 4.71
N ASP A 105 2.94 18.71 4.43
CA ASP A 105 1.72 18.98 5.20
C ASP A 105 0.49 18.23 4.65
N HIS A 106 0.68 17.38 3.63
CA HIS A 106 -0.41 16.64 3.01
C HIS A 106 -0.86 15.45 3.89
N ASP A 107 -2.17 15.19 3.94
CA ASP A 107 -2.77 14.12 4.76
C ASP A 107 -2.13 12.74 4.53
N HIS A 108 -1.80 12.40 3.29
CA HIS A 108 -1.09 11.16 2.96
C HIS A 108 0.28 11.05 3.65
N VAL A 109 1.03 12.16 3.73
CA VAL A 109 2.34 12.21 4.40
C VAL A 109 2.15 12.06 5.90
N ALA A 110 1.16 12.74 6.49
CA ALA A 110 0.82 12.61 7.90
C ALA A 110 0.43 11.17 8.27
N LEU A 111 -0.43 10.53 7.47
CA LEU A 111 -0.81 9.12 7.66
C LEU A 111 0.41 8.19 7.53
N SER A 112 1.30 8.47 6.58
CA SER A 112 2.50 7.66 6.38
C SER A 112 3.45 7.75 7.58
N LEU A 113 3.60 8.93 8.19
CA LEU A 113 4.38 9.13 9.41
C LEU A 113 3.76 8.41 10.61
N LEU A 114 2.43 8.45 10.76
CA LEU A 114 1.73 7.72 11.82
C LEU A 114 1.98 6.21 11.72
N ASN A 115 1.90 5.65 10.50
CA ASN A 115 2.15 4.23 10.27
C ASN A 115 3.61 3.84 10.57
N LEU A 116 4.58 4.68 10.21
CA LEU A 116 6.00 4.44 10.56
C LEU A 116 6.23 4.51 12.06
N GLY A 117 5.65 5.50 12.76
CA GLY A 117 5.75 5.61 14.21
C GLY A 117 5.21 4.37 14.93
N ALA A 118 4.05 3.86 14.48
CA ALA A 118 3.49 2.62 15.01
C ALA A 118 4.39 1.40 14.73
N ALA A 119 4.94 1.30 13.52
CA ALA A 119 5.79 0.19 13.14
C ALA A 119 7.11 0.16 13.93
N TYR A 120 7.79 1.30 14.10
CA TYR A 120 9.01 1.37 14.93
C TYR A 120 8.72 1.11 16.41
N GLY A 121 7.60 1.61 16.93
CA GLY A 121 7.18 1.33 18.32
C GLY A 121 7.00 -0.17 18.56
N ASN A 122 6.32 -0.86 17.65
CA ASN A 122 6.15 -2.31 17.74
C ASN A 122 7.48 -3.08 17.63
N GLN A 123 8.39 -2.62 16.77
CA GLN A 123 9.72 -3.23 16.64
C GLN A 123 10.56 -3.08 17.91
N GLY A 124 10.62 -1.87 18.49
CA GLY A 124 11.33 -1.65 19.75
C GLY A 124 10.79 -2.49 20.91
N MET A 125 9.46 -2.64 21.00
CA MET A 125 8.83 -3.51 22.00
C MET A 125 9.21 -5.00 21.81
N LEU A 126 9.35 -5.46 20.57
CA LEU A 126 9.77 -6.83 20.26
C LEU A 126 11.25 -7.06 20.64
N GLU A 127 12.11 -6.10 20.29
CA GLU A 127 13.54 -6.14 20.64
C GLU A 127 13.74 -6.16 22.17
N ASP A 128 13.00 -5.30 22.88
CA ASP A 128 12.96 -5.25 24.35
C ASP A 128 12.46 -6.56 25.00
N ALA A 129 11.46 -7.21 24.39
CA ALA A 129 10.93 -8.48 24.87
C ALA A 129 11.92 -9.63 24.66
N LEU A 130 12.60 -9.66 23.51
CA LEU A 130 13.62 -10.65 23.19
C LEU A 130 14.82 -10.53 24.13
N ALA A 131 15.33 -9.31 24.37
CA ALA A 131 16.43 -9.09 25.30
C ALA A 131 16.10 -9.61 26.72
N ARG A 132 14.89 -9.31 27.22
CA ARG A 132 14.42 -9.82 28.52
C ARG A 132 14.25 -11.33 28.57
N TYR A 133 13.89 -11.97 27.45
CA TYR A 133 13.78 -13.42 27.37
C TYR A 133 15.15 -14.10 27.35
N GLU A 134 16.14 -13.50 26.71
CA GLU A 134 17.52 -14.02 26.63
C GLU A 134 18.31 -13.81 27.93
N GLU A 135 17.94 -12.83 28.76
CA GLU A 135 18.54 -12.56 30.07
C GLU A 135 18.00 -13.44 31.23
N GLY A 136 16.90 -14.18 31.02
CA GLY A 136 16.23 -15.02 32.02
C GLY A 136 16.48 -16.52 31.87
#